data_AF-A0A2R6A824-F1
#
_entry.id   AF-A0A2R6A824-F1
#
_cell.length_a   1.000
_cell.length_b   1.000
_cell.length_c   1.000
_cell.angle_alpha   90.00
_cell.angle_beta   90.00
_cell.angle_gamma   90.00
#
_symmetry.space_group_name_H-M   'P 1'
#
loop_
_entity.id
_entity.type
_entity.pdbx_description
1 polymer ?
#
loop_
_entity_poly.entity_id
_entity_poly.type
_entity_poly.pdbx_seq_one_letter_code
_entity_poly.pdbx_strand_id
1 'polypeptide(L)'
;MGFKSWLPHNTFLFGTSLLVFALTFIEVVDFVELPFENALGVASVGGLFSSLVKLESTAGYFGLFALMLLESASLPIPSEVILPLAGYLVSLGKMGFAQALLVSSLGGLVGAYIDYYLAKLVGRPVLVSILKKLK
;
A
#
# COMPACT_ATOMS: atom_id res chain seq x y z
N MET A 1 31.87 -14.55 23.94
CA MET A 1 32.01 -13.49 22.92
C MET A 1 30.79 -12.58 23.01
N GLY A 2 30.96 -11.35 23.51
CA GLY A 2 29.85 -10.44 23.81
C GLY A 2 29.49 -9.58 22.59
N PHE A 3 28.18 -9.40 22.36
CA PHE A 3 27.54 -8.64 21.27
C PHE A 3 28.09 -7.22 21.03
N LYS A 4 28.81 -6.66 22.00
CA LYS A 4 29.34 -5.29 21.98
C LYS A 4 30.51 -5.06 21.02
N SER A 5 31.16 -6.12 20.52
CA SER A 5 32.31 -5.98 19.61
C SER A 5 31.92 -5.83 18.13
N TRP A 6 30.64 -6.03 17.78
CA TRP A 6 30.14 -5.99 16.40
C TRP A 6 29.63 -4.63 15.95
N LEU A 7 29.38 -3.70 16.89
CA LEU A 7 28.91 -2.36 16.56
C LEU A 7 30.10 -1.43 16.28
N PRO A 8 30.11 -0.74 15.12
CA PRO A 8 31.16 0.23 14.82
C PRO A 8 31.19 1.31 15.90
N HIS A 9 32.38 1.58 16.45
CA HIS A 9 32.57 2.55 17.54
C HIS A 9 32.23 3.99 17.13
N ASN A 10 32.13 4.27 15.83
CA ASN A 10 31.90 5.60 15.31
C ASN A 10 30.40 5.81 15.04
N THR A 11 29.76 6.62 15.89
CA THR A 11 28.32 6.92 15.83
C THR A 11 27.90 7.50 14.48
N PHE A 12 28.80 8.23 13.82
CA PHE A 12 28.56 8.78 12.49
C PHE A 12 28.42 7.69 11.41
N LEU A 13 29.30 6.69 11.41
CA LEU A 13 29.26 5.58 10.43
C LEU A 13 28.05 4.68 10.62
N PHE A 14 27.65 4.43 11.88
CA PHE A 14 26.44 3.67 12.18
C PHE A 14 25.19 4.39 11.67
N GLY A 15 25.11 5.71 11.88
CA GLY A 15 24.01 6.53 11.37
C GLY A 15 23.93 6.53 9.85
N THR A 16 25.06 6.69 9.16
CA THR A 16 25.08 6.67 7.68
C THR A 16 24.70 5.31 7.11
N SER A 17 25.13 4.21 7.73
CA SER A 17 24.74 2.87 7.28
C SER A 17 23.25 2.59 7.50
N LEU A 18 22.66 3.09 8.59
CA LEU A 18 21.23 2.99 8.85
C LEU A 18 20.40 3.81 7.83
N LEU A 19 20.90 4.99 7.46
CA LEU A 19 20.28 5.87 6.47
C LEU A 19 20.38 5.29 5.06
N VAL A 20 21.54 4.75 4.69
CA VAL A 20 21.73 4.04 3.40
C VAL A 20 20.88 2.77 3.35
N PHE A 21 20.75 2.04 4.46
CA PHE A 21 19.85 0.89 4.55
C PHE A 21 18.37 1.30 4.41
N ALA A 22 17.95 2.41 5.03
CA ALA A 22 16.59 2.93 4.90
C ALA A 22 16.28 3.42 3.47
N LEU A 23 17.22 4.12 2.83
CA LEU A 23 17.09 4.59 1.45
C LEU A 23 17.07 3.43 0.44
N THR A 24 17.93 2.42 0.63
CA THR A 24 17.91 1.21 -0.23
C THR A 24 16.66 0.36 0.02
N PHE A 25 16.11 0.34 1.24
CA PHE A 25 14.85 -0.34 1.51
C PHE A 25 13.67 0.32 0.79
N ILE A 26 13.67 1.65 0.67
CA ILE A 26 12.69 2.41 -0.13
C ILE A 26 12.85 2.10 -1.62
N GLU A 27 14.07 2.12 -2.17
CA GLU A 27 14.31 1.82 -3.60
C GLU A 27 14.05 0.35 -3.98
N VAL A 28 14.22 -0.60 -3.05
CA VAL A 28 13.93 -2.03 -3.28
C VAL A 28 12.42 -2.29 -3.35
N VAL A 29 11.60 -1.49 -2.64
CA VAL A 29 10.14 -1.53 -2.75
C VAL A 29 9.71 -1.00 -4.13
N ASP A 30 10.30 0.10 -4.60
CA ASP A 30 10.05 0.64 -5.94
C ASP A 30 10.42 -0.38 -7.05
N PHE A 31 11.54 -1.10 -6.93
CA PHE A 31 11.98 -2.10 -7.92
C PHE A 31 11.03 -3.30 -8.09
N VAL A 32 10.23 -3.62 -7.07
CA VAL A 32 9.23 -4.70 -7.10
C VAL A 32 7.90 -4.23 -7.70
N GLU A 33 7.59 -2.94 -7.64
CA GLU A 33 6.40 -2.32 -8.23
C GLU A 33 6.58 -2.00 -9.73
N LEU A 34 7.79 -1.64 -10.16
CA LEU A 34 8.15 -1.36 -11.55
C LEU A 34 7.75 -2.44 -12.59
N PRO A 35 7.85 -3.77 -12.36
CA PRO A 35 7.37 -4.77 -13.31
C PRO A 35 5.83 -4.85 -13.38
N PHE A 36 5.10 -4.44 -12.33
CA PHE A 36 3.65 -4.30 -12.37
C PHE A 36 3.24 -3.03 -13.11
N GLU A 37 3.93 -1.91 -12.93
CA GLU A 37 3.71 -0.69 -13.69
C GLU A 37 3.95 -0.87 -15.20
N ASN A 38 4.96 -1.65 -15.57
CA ASN A 38 5.33 -1.89 -16.97
C ASN A 38 4.54 -3.04 -17.62
N ALA A 39 4.10 -4.05 -16.86
CA ALA A 39 3.19 -5.10 -17.36
C ALA A 39 1.73 -4.62 -17.45
N LEU A 40 1.36 -3.63 -16.64
CA LEU A 40 0.10 -2.87 -16.77
C LEU A 40 0.24 -1.72 -17.79
N GLY A 41 1.45 -1.40 -18.24
CA GLY A 41 1.77 -0.30 -19.13
C GLY A 41 0.92 -0.20 -20.41
N VAL A 42 0.19 0.92 -20.48
CA VAL A 42 -0.11 1.72 -21.68
C VAL A 42 -1.42 1.46 -22.46
N ALA A 43 -2.15 0.35 -22.27
CA ALA A 43 -3.45 0.16 -22.94
C ALA A 43 -4.67 -0.02 -22.01
N SER A 44 -4.49 -0.61 -20.82
CA SER A 44 -5.58 -0.97 -19.89
C SER A 44 -5.70 -0.05 -18.68
N VAL A 45 -4.61 0.61 -18.26
CA VAL A 45 -4.60 1.49 -17.07
C VAL A 45 -5.47 2.72 -17.27
N GLY A 46 -5.47 3.35 -18.46
CA GLY A 46 -6.37 4.47 -18.75
C GLY A 46 -7.86 4.09 -18.71
N GLY A 47 -8.18 2.86 -19.11
CA GLY A 47 -9.54 2.31 -19.04
C GLY A 47 -9.97 1.98 -17.61
N LEU A 48 -9.07 1.39 -16.81
CA LEU A 48 -9.30 1.15 -15.40
C LEU A 48 -9.40 2.47 -14.63
N PHE A 49 -8.47 3.40 -14.82
CA PHE A 49 -8.51 4.73 -14.20
C PHE A 49 -9.80 5.48 -14.53
N SER A 50 -10.19 5.55 -15.80
CA SER A 50 -11.46 6.19 -16.17
C SER A 50 -12.66 5.47 -15.56
N SER A 51 -12.63 4.14 -15.43
CA SER A 51 -13.69 3.38 -14.77
C SER A 51 -13.72 3.60 -13.27
N LEU A 52 -12.56 3.66 -12.59
CA LEU A 52 -12.43 3.92 -11.15
C LEU A 52 -12.89 5.34 -10.83
N VAL A 53 -12.46 6.33 -11.61
CA VAL A 53 -12.92 7.73 -11.50
C VAL A 53 -14.43 7.83 -11.74
N LYS A 54 -14.96 7.08 -12.73
CA LYS A 54 -16.40 7.05 -13.00
C LYS A 54 -17.17 6.40 -11.85
N LEU A 55 -16.60 5.36 -11.23
CA LEU A 55 -17.19 4.65 -10.10
C LEU A 55 -17.15 5.52 -8.84
N GLU A 56 -16.06 6.21 -8.56
CA GLU A 56 -15.94 7.16 -7.44
C GLU A 56 -16.87 8.36 -7.62
N SER A 57 -16.91 8.96 -8.81
CA SER A 57 -17.79 10.10 -9.09
C SER A 57 -19.27 9.73 -9.11
N THR A 58 -19.63 8.49 -9.47
CA THR A 58 -21.03 8.01 -9.49
C THR A 58 -21.47 7.46 -8.13
N ALA A 59 -20.60 6.73 -7.43
CA ALA A 59 -20.90 6.09 -6.14
C ALA A 59 -20.56 6.96 -4.92
N GLY A 60 -19.86 8.09 -5.12
CA GLY A 60 -19.51 9.05 -4.07
C GLY A 60 -18.74 8.40 -2.92
N TYR A 61 -19.24 8.56 -1.69
CA TYR A 61 -18.62 7.96 -0.49
C TYR A 61 -18.50 6.44 -0.56
N PHE A 62 -19.45 5.74 -1.19
CA PHE A 62 -19.36 4.27 -1.30
C PHE A 62 -18.22 3.87 -2.26
N GLY A 63 -18.03 4.62 -3.34
CA GLY A 63 -16.89 4.44 -4.24
C GLY A 63 -15.57 4.67 -3.53
N LEU A 64 -15.46 5.76 -2.77
CA LEU A 64 -14.29 6.06 -1.94
C LEU A 64 -13.99 4.95 -0.93
N PHE A 65 -15.01 4.43 -0.25
CA PHE A 65 -14.86 3.33 0.70
C PHE A 65 -14.33 2.06 0.04
N ALA A 66 -14.95 1.65 -1.07
CA ALA A 66 -14.59 0.43 -1.77
C ALA A 66 -13.17 0.52 -2.35
N LEU A 67 -12.81 1.67 -2.93
CA LEU A 67 -11.47 1.91 -3.46
C LEU A 67 -10.40 1.85 -2.37
N MET A 68 -10.62 2.52 -1.23
CA MET A 68 -9.69 2.45 -0.09
C MET A 68 -9.60 1.07 0.55
N LEU A 69 -10.72 0.32 0.59
CA LEU A 69 -10.71 -1.05 1.09
C LEU A 69 -9.87 -1.95 0.19
N LEU A 70 -10.02 -1.82 -1.13
CA LEU A 70 -9.28 -2.63 -2.11
C LEU A 70 -7.79 -2.29 -2.11
N GLU A 71 -7.44 -1.01 -2.07
CA GLU A 71 -6.06 -0.54 -1.94
C GLU A 71 -5.40 -1.12 -0.69
N SER A 72 -6.05 -0.96 0.48
CA SER A 72 -5.53 -1.50 1.73
C SER A 72 -5.62 -3.03 1.86
N ALA A 73 -6.31 -3.72 0.95
CA ALA A 73 -6.32 -5.19 0.85
C ALA A 73 -5.16 -5.73 -0.02
N SER A 74 -4.09 -4.94 -0.18
CA SER A 74 -2.88 -5.26 -0.96
C SER A 74 -3.14 -5.47 -2.45
N LEU A 75 -4.25 -4.93 -3.00
CA LEU A 75 -4.41 -4.81 -4.45
C LEU A 75 -3.61 -3.59 -4.92
N PRO A 76 -2.84 -3.70 -6.02
CA PRO A 76 -2.01 -2.60 -6.53
C PRO A 76 -2.90 -1.54 -7.19
N ILE A 77 -3.49 -0.68 -6.37
CA ILE A 77 -4.24 0.51 -6.76
C ILE A 77 -3.46 1.72 -6.24
N PRO A 78 -3.04 2.66 -7.11
CA PRO A 78 -2.29 3.83 -6.68
C PRO A 78 -3.16 4.72 -5.77
N SER A 79 -2.82 4.76 -4.48
CA SER A 79 -3.51 5.56 -3.45
C SER A 79 -3.40 7.07 -3.71
N GLU A 80 -2.40 7.47 -4.49
CA GLU A 80 -2.08 8.81 -4.97
C GLU A 80 -3.17 9.40 -5.88
N VAL A 81 -4.10 8.57 -6.34
CA VAL A 81 -5.18 8.97 -7.24
C VAL A 81 -6.49 9.11 -6.47
N ILE A 82 -6.80 8.15 -5.61
CA ILE A 82 -8.07 8.05 -4.87
C ILE A 82 -8.26 9.26 -3.94
N LEU A 83 -7.30 9.53 -3.06
CA LEU A 83 -7.46 10.59 -2.05
C LEU A 83 -7.42 12.01 -2.64
N PRO A 84 -6.55 12.33 -3.62
CA PRO A 84 -6.61 13.63 -4.30
C PRO A 84 -7.90 13.85 -5.08
N LEU A 85 -8.48 12.81 -5.70
CA LEU A 85 -9.80 12.90 -6.34
C LEU A 85 -10.91 13.15 -5.33
N ALA A 86 -10.92 12.42 -4.22
CA ALA A 86 -11.85 12.68 -3.13
C ALA A 86 -11.71 14.12 -2.60
N GLY A 87 -10.47 14.62 -2.43
CA GLY A 87 -10.19 16.00 -2.05
C GLY A 87 -10.69 17.02 -3.08
N TYR A 88 -10.58 16.71 -4.38
CA TYR A 88 -11.13 17.53 -5.45
C TYR A 88 -12.67 17.56 -5.43
N LEU A 89 -13.32 16.42 -5.17
CA LEU A 89 -14.79 16.37 -5.01
C LEU A 89 -15.28 17.12 -3.77
N VAL A 90 -14.47 17.14 -2.71
CA VAL A 90 -14.72 17.95 -1.51
C VAL A 90 -14.61 19.45 -1.81
N SER A 91 -13.59 19.87 -2.58
CA SER A 91 -13.45 21.29 -2.94
C SER A 91 -14.57 21.80 -3.85
N LEU A 92 -15.14 20.93 -4.68
CA LEU A 92 -16.35 21.21 -5.48
C LEU A 92 -17.66 21.20 -4.65
N GLY A 93 -17.60 20.89 -3.36
CA GLY A 93 -18.78 20.78 -2.49
C GLY A 93 -19.67 19.57 -2.78
N LYS A 94 -19.20 18.61 -3.58
CA LYS A 94 -19.93 17.37 -3.90
C LYS A 94 -19.76 16.30 -2.82
N MET A 95 -18.70 16.39 -2.02
CA MET A 95 -18.46 15.57 -0.83
C MET A 95 -18.11 16.47 0.35
N GLY A 96 -18.47 16.05 1.55
CA GLY A 96 -18.09 16.69 2.80
C GLY A 96 -16.77 16.12 3.29
N PHE A 97 -15.88 17.00 3.72
CA PHE A 97 -14.54 16.64 4.17
C PHE A 97 -14.56 15.62 5.31
N ALA A 98 -15.39 15.85 6.33
CA ALA A 98 -15.48 14.98 7.51
C ALA A 98 -15.97 13.57 7.13
N GLN A 99 -16.98 13.47 6.26
CA GLN A 99 -17.50 12.21 5.78
C GLN A 99 -16.48 11.48 4.91
N ALA A 100 -15.81 12.20 3.99
CA ALA A 100 -14.77 11.62 3.15
C ALA A 100 -13.62 11.04 3.98
N LEU A 101 -13.15 11.79 4.99
CA LEU A 101 -12.10 11.37 5.91
C LEU A 101 -12.49 10.12 6.73
N LEU A 102 -13.70 10.10 7.30
CA LEU A 102 -14.17 8.95 8.07
C LEU A 102 -14.32 7.71 7.18
N VAL A 103 -14.88 7.88 5.98
CA VAL A 103 -15.15 6.78 5.06
C VAL A 103 -13.85 6.21 4.49
N SER A 104 -12.89 7.04 4.09
CA SER A 104 -11.58 6.57 3.62
C SER A 104 -10.81 5.84 4.73
N SER A 105 -10.82 6.39 5.94
CA SER A 105 -10.16 5.77 7.11
C SER A 105 -10.77 4.43 7.47
N LEU A 106 -12.10 4.30 7.43
CA LEU A 106 -12.79 3.04 7.66
C LEU A 106 -12.53 2.03 6.54
N GLY A 107 -12.48 2.47 5.29
CA GLY A 107 -12.12 1.62 4.14
C GLY A 107 -10.75 0.99 4.32
N GLY A 108 -9.74 1.83 4.61
CA GLY A 108 -8.38 1.35 4.89
C GLY A 108 -8.31 0.43 6.10
N LEU A 109 -8.98 0.78 7.20
CA LEU A 109 -9.01 -0.08 8.39
C LEU A 109 -9.57 -1.49 8.07
N VAL A 110 -10.68 -1.54 7.34
CA VAL A 110 -11.33 -2.81 6.96
C VAL A 110 -10.45 -3.59 5.98
N GLY A 111 -9.84 -2.93 5.00
CA GLY A 111 -8.90 -3.56 4.07
C GLY A 111 -7.71 -4.20 4.80
N ALA A 112 -7.09 -3.47 5.73
CA ALA A 112 -6.01 -3.98 6.55
C ALA A 112 -6.42 -5.17 7.45
N TYR A 113 -7.64 -5.16 7.99
CA TYR A 113 -8.16 -6.31 8.73
C TYR A 113 -8.32 -7.54 7.83
N ILE A 114 -8.89 -7.37 6.63
CA ILE A 114 -9.04 -8.46 5.67
C ILE A 114 -7.68 -9.06 5.35
N ASP A 115 -6.69 -8.23 5.05
CA ASP A 115 -5.35 -8.67 4.70
C ASP A 115 -4.66 -9.37 5.89
N TYR A 116 -4.82 -8.84 7.10
CA TYR A 116 -4.33 -9.48 8.33
C TYR A 116 -4.90 -10.89 8.51
N TYR A 117 -6.21 -11.08 8.32
CA TYR A 117 -6.83 -12.40 8.46
C TYR A 117 -6.40 -13.35 7.33
N LEU A 118 -6.27 -12.85 6.10
CA LEU A 118 -5.73 -13.62 4.98
C LEU A 118 -4.30 -14.11 5.28
N ALA A 119 -3.43 -13.20 5.70
CA ALA A 119 -2.05 -13.50 6.07
C ALA A 119 -1.97 -14.45 7.27
N LYS A 120 -2.87 -14.33 8.24
CA LYS A 120 -2.92 -15.25 9.40
C LYS A 120 -3.32 -16.67 9.01
N LEU A 121 -4.30 -16.82 8.11
CA LEU A 121 -4.78 -18.13 7.65
C LEU A 121 -3.78 -18.83 6.72
N VAL A 122 -3.20 -18.07 5.80
CA VAL A 122 -2.31 -18.60 4.74
C VAL A 122 -0.85 -18.64 5.19
N GLY A 123 -0.42 -17.71 6.05
CA GLY A 123 0.98 -17.52 6.40
C GLY A 123 1.63 -18.71 7.10
N ARG A 124 0.98 -19.27 8.13
CA ARG A 124 1.52 -20.44 8.86
C ARG A 124 1.64 -21.70 8.00
N PRO A 125 0.60 -22.16 7.27
CA PRO A 125 0.70 -23.37 6.46
C PRO A 125 1.69 -23.23 5.29
N VAL A 126 1.80 -22.05 4.69
CA VAL A 126 2.78 -21.78 3.62
C VAL A 126 4.21 -21.79 4.16
N LEU A 127 4.48 -21.12 5.28
CA LEU A 127 5.81 -21.12 5.92
C LEU A 127 6.28 -22.53 6.29
N VAL A 128 5.40 -23.34 6.90
CA VAL A 128 5.74 -24.71 7.28
C VAL A 128 5.99 -25.59 6.05
N SER A 129 5.24 -25.38 4.96
CA SER A 129 5.43 -26.13 3.70
C SER A 129 6.74 -25.78 3.02
N ILE A 130 7.15 -24.51 3.03
CA ILE A 130 8.44 -24.05 2.48
C ILE A 130 9.60 -24.60 3.32
N LEU A 131 9.51 -24.55 4.66
CA LEU A 131 10.54 -25.07 5.55
C LEU A 131 10.74 -26.58 5.41
N LYS A 132 9.68 -27.36 5.15
CA LYS A 132 9.79 -28.79 4.86
C LYS A 132 10.49 -29.11 3.53
N LYS A 133 10.42 -28.22 2.54
CA LYS A 133 11.11 -28.39 1.24
C LYS A 133 12.61 -28.05 1.28
N LEU A 134 13.04 -27.31 2.30
CA LEU A 134 14.44 -26.89 2.50
C LEU A 134 15.26 -27.88 3.33
N LYS A 135 14.63 -28.96 3.81
CA LYS A 135 15.27 -30.03 4.60
C LYS A 135 15.25 -31.33 3.80
#